data_AF-A0A3B9ZTS5-F1
#
_entry.id   AF-A0A3B9ZTS5-F1
#
_cell.length_a   1.000
_cell.length_b   1.000
_cell.length_c   1.000
_cell.angle_alpha   90.00
_cell.angle_beta   90.00
_cell.angle_gamma   90.00
#
_symmetry.space_group_name_H-M   'P 1'
#
loop_
_entity.id
_entity.type
_entity.pdbx_description
1 polymer ?
#
loop_
_entity_poly.entity_id
_entity_poly.type
_entity_poly.pdbx_seq_one_letter_code
_entity_poly.pdbx_strand_id
1 'polypeptide(L)'
;MRMKENQLVEQYQSILCNSPSIDIFDLTIEIAKKAAAYRAKYGLKTPDSIQIATAVDASADFFFTNDIRLKAVKEIEILVLDELIKP
;
A
#
# COMPACT_ATOMS: atom_id res chain seq x y z
N MET A 1 25.52 -0.23 -11.84
CA MET A 1 25.79 -0.12 -10.39
C MET A 1 25.01 1.09 -9.89
N ARG A 2 23.95 0.93 -9.08
CA ARG A 2 23.18 2.07 -8.54
C ARG A 2 24.07 2.81 -7.55
N MET A 3 24.32 4.10 -7.80
CA MET A 3 25.13 4.93 -6.91
C MET A 3 24.47 4.99 -5.52
N LYS A 4 25.28 4.85 -4.47
CA LYS A 4 24.88 5.00 -3.06
C LYS A 4 24.47 6.45 -2.81
N GLU A 5 23.26 6.81 -3.17
CA GLU A 5 22.66 8.09 -2.81
C GLU A 5 22.12 7.99 -1.39
N ASN A 6 23.02 8.01 -0.39
CA ASN A 6 22.63 8.01 1.03
C ASN A 6 21.64 9.16 1.33
N GLN A 7 21.79 10.30 0.63
CA GLN A 7 20.86 11.42 0.70
C GLN A 7 19.43 11.04 0.30
N LEU A 8 19.26 10.16 -0.69
CA LEU A 8 17.94 9.69 -1.10
C LEU A 8 17.32 8.79 -0.02
N VAL A 9 18.11 7.93 0.63
CA VAL A 9 17.66 7.11 1.76
C VAL A 9 17.18 7.99 2.90
N GLU A 10 17.97 9.01 3.27
CA GLU A 10 17.62 9.98 4.31
C GLU A 10 16.33 10.75 3.94
N GLN A 11 16.18 11.15 2.68
CA GLN A 11 14.98 11.81 2.21
C GLN A 11 13.74 10.91 2.32
N TYR A 12 13.83 9.64 1.91
CA TYR A 12 12.73 8.69 2.06
C TYR A 12 12.37 8.46 3.53
N GLN A 13 13.36 8.28 4.42
CA GLN A 13 13.10 8.12 5.85
C GLN A 13 12.44 9.34 6.45
N SER A 14 12.88 10.55 6.07
CA SER A 14 12.29 11.80 6.54
C SER A 14 10.82 11.92 6.11
N ILE A 15 10.53 11.66 4.83
CA ILE A 15 9.16 11.78 4.29
C ILE A 15 8.24 10.70 4.87
N LEU A 16 8.69 9.45 4.90
CA LEU A 16 7.80 8.33 5.23
C LEU A 16 7.70 8.08 6.74
N CYS A 17 8.81 8.19 7.48
CA CYS A 17 8.86 7.79 8.89
C CYS A 17 8.81 8.98 9.86
N ASN A 18 9.14 10.20 9.42
CA ASN A 18 9.17 11.38 10.29
C ASN A 18 8.07 12.41 9.94
N SER A 19 7.12 12.05 9.07
CA SER A 19 6.00 12.93 8.73
C SER A 19 4.90 12.84 9.80
N PRO A 20 4.30 13.97 10.21
CA PRO A 20 3.20 13.99 11.17
C PRO A 20 1.86 13.47 10.59
N SER A 21 1.81 13.22 9.28
CA SER A 21 0.58 12.82 8.57
C SER A 21 0.70 11.46 7.89
N ILE A 22 1.79 10.72 8.14
CA ILE A 22 2.02 9.40 7.57
C ILE A 22 2.37 8.46 8.71
N ASP A 23 1.55 7.42 8.86
CA ASP A 23 1.83 6.29 9.73
C ASP A 23 2.39 5.12 8.89
N ILE A 24 3.51 4.56 9.34
CA ILE A 24 4.11 3.38 8.73
C ILE A 24 3.80 2.15 9.59
N PHE A 25 3.26 1.13 8.94
CA PHE A 25 2.89 -0.12 9.58
C PHE A 25 3.90 -1.22 9.27
N ASP A 26 4.36 -1.91 10.32
CA ASP A 26 5.20 -3.09 10.18
C ASP A 26 4.44 -4.26 9.54
N LEU A 27 5.15 -5.10 8.79
CA LEU A 27 4.59 -6.36 8.29
C LEU A 27 4.50 -7.38 9.43
N THR A 28 3.34 -7.45 10.06
CA THR A 28 3.06 -8.47 11.08
C THR A 28 2.71 -9.83 10.47
N ILE A 29 2.74 -10.89 11.28
CA ILE A 29 2.32 -12.24 10.86
C ILE A 29 0.85 -12.24 10.40
N GLU A 30 -0.01 -11.47 11.06
CA GLU A 30 -1.44 -11.41 10.71
C GLU A 30 -1.67 -10.71 9.37
N ILE A 31 -0.95 -9.61 9.11
CA ILE A 31 -0.93 -8.96 7.79
C ILE A 31 -0.41 -9.93 6.73
N ALA A 32 0.68 -10.66 7.01
CA ALA A 32 1.25 -11.63 6.06
C ALA A 32 0.27 -12.77 5.70
N LYS A 33 -0.49 -13.28 6.67
CA LYS A 33 -1.54 -14.28 6.44
C LYS A 33 -2.68 -13.72 5.58
N LYS A 34 -3.18 -12.52 5.90
CA LYS A 34 -4.22 -11.84 5.11
C LYS A 34 -3.74 -11.59 3.68
N ALA A 35 -2.51 -11.11 3.51
CA ALA A 35 -1.89 -10.90 2.21
C ALA A 35 -1.83 -12.19 1.38
N ALA A 36 -1.41 -13.31 1.98
CA ALA A 36 -1.41 -14.61 1.30
C ALA A 36 -2.83 -15.04 0.86
N ALA A 37 -3.83 -14.82 1.71
CA ALA A 37 -5.23 -15.10 1.38
C ALA A 37 -5.75 -14.22 0.23
N TYR A 38 -5.49 -12.91 0.25
CA TYR A 38 -5.90 -12.00 -0.82
C TYR A 38 -5.18 -12.28 -2.14
N ARG A 39 -3.89 -12.63 -2.09
CA ARG A 39 -3.13 -13.09 -3.25
C ARG A 39 -3.78 -14.31 -3.90
N ALA A 40 -4.16 -15.30 -3.10
CA ALA A 40 -4.82 -16.51 -3.61
C ALA A 40 -6.21 -16.21 -4.17
N LYS A 41 -6.99 -15.37 -3.48
CA LYS A 41 -8.37 -15.02 -3.84
C LYS A 41 -8.48 -14.20 -5.12
N TYR A 42 -7.60 -13.21 -5.28
CA TYR A 42 -7.70 -12.20 -6.34
C TYR A 42 -6.55 -12.25 -7.37
N GLY A 43 -5.56 -13.11 -7.18
CA GLY A 43 -4.39 -13.20 -8.06
C GLY A 43 -3.43 -11.99 -7.98
N LEU A 44 -3.52 -11.19 -6.92
CA LEU A 44 -2.73 -9.97 -6.73
C LEU A 44 -1.23 -10.27 -6.61
N LYS A 45 -0.35 -9.37 -7.07
CA LYS A 45 1.09 -9.51 -6.81
C LYS A 45 1.37 -9.41 -5.32
N THR A 46 2.50 -9.99 -4.87
CA THR A 46 2.88 -9.99 -3.45
C THR A 46 2.91 -8.60 -2.83
N PRO A 47 3.51 -7.55 -3.44
CA PRO A 47 3.51 -6.21 -2.86
C PRO A 47 2.10 -5.64 -2.69
N ASP A 48 1.24 -5.75 -3.72
CA ASP A 48 -0.14 -5.25 -3.68
C ASP A 48 -0.95 -5.97 -2.60
N SER A 49 -0.74 -7.28 -2.47
CA SER A 49 -1.42 -8.10 -1.46
C SER A 49 -1.05 -7.67 -0.05
N ILE A 50 0.23 -7.34 0.19
CA ILE A 50 0.71 -6.84 1.48
C ILE A 50 0.09 -5.47 1.76
N GLN A 51 0.15 -4.54 0.81
CA GLN A 51 -0.37 -3.18 1.00
C GLN A 51 -1.88 -3.17 1.28
N ILE A 52 -2.66 -3.96 0.55
CA ILE A 52 -4.11 -4.11 0.78
C ILE A 52 -4.37 -4.76 2.13
N ALA A 53 -3.64 -5.82 2.49
CA ALA A 53 -3.78 -6.45 3.79
C ALA A 53 -3.48 -5.51 4.95
N THR A 54 -2.43 -4.69 4.83
CA THR A 54 -2.09 -3.64 5.80
C THR A 54 -3.22 -2.62 5.92
N ALA A 55 -3.76 -2.12 4.79
CA ALA A 55 -4.83 -1.13 4.82
C ALA A 55 -6.11 -1.66 5.48
N VAL A 56 -6.48 -2.91 5.17
CA VAL A 56 -7.61 -3.59 5.82
C VAL A 56 -7.34 -3.83 7.32
N ASP A 57 -6.12 -4.22 7.69
CA ASP A 57 -5.74 -4.44 9.10
C ASP A 57 -5.76 -3.15 9.92
N ALA A 58 -5.28 -2.04 9.33
CA ALA A 58 -5.32 -0.70 9.91
C ALA A 58 -6.72 -0.08 9.92
N SER A 59 -7.75 -0.76 9.39
CA SER A 59 -9.11 -0.25 9.24
C SER A 59 -9.17 1.07 8.46
N ALA A 60 -8.34 1.20 7.41
CA ALA A 60 -8.38 2.36 6.54
C ALA A 60 -9.72 2.42 5.79
N ASP A 61 -10.26 3.64 5.65
CA ASP A 61 -11.51 3.85 4.91
C ASP A 61 -11.34 3.58 3.41
N PHE A 62 -10.19 4.00 2.85
CA PHE A 62 -9.91 3.92 1.42
C PHE A 62 -8.49 3.41 1.15
N PHE A 63 -8.34 2.68 0.05
CA PHE A 63 -7.05 2.34 -0.53
C PHE A 63 -6.85 3.11 -1.84
N PHE A 64 -5.85 3.99 -1.85
CA PHE A 64 -5.58 4.92 -2.93
C PHE A 64 -4.55 4.37 -3.91
N THR A 65 -4.87 4.32 -5.21
CA THR A 65 -3.98 3.73 -6.23
C THR A 65 -4.26 4.26 -7.63
N ASN A 66 -3.36 4.02 -8.58
CA ASN A 66 -3.64 4.16 -10.01
C ASN A 66 -3.70 2.82 -10.76
N ASP A 67 -3.58 1.71 -10.03
CA ASP A 67 -3.77 0.39 -10.61
C ASP A 67 -5.25 -0.01 -10.58
N ILE A 68 -5.96 0.26 -11.68
CA ILE A 68 -7.39 -0.05 -11.84
C ILE A 68 -7.75 -1.52 -11.59
N ARG A 69 -6.78 -2.45 -11.69
CA ARG A 69 -7.02 -3.88 -11.47
C ARG A 69 -7.37 -4.17 -10.01
N LEU A 70 -6.92 -3.33 -9.08
CA LEU A 70 -7.16 -3.52 -7.65
C LEU A 70 -8.62 -3.29 -7.25
N LYS A 71 -9.44 -2.66 -8.11
CA LYS A 71 -10.91 -2.54 -7.92
C LYS A 71 -11.65 -3.88 -7.77
N ALA A 72 -11.00 -5.00 -8.11
CA ALA A 72 -11.54 -6.33 -7.87
C ALA A 72 -11.65 -6.68 -6.37
N VAL A 73 -10.80 -6.08 -5.52
CA VAL A 73 -10.80 -6.27 -4.06
C VAL A 73 -12.09 -5.73 -3.44
N LYS A 74 -12.63 -6.44 -2.45
CA LYS A 74 -13.92 -6.10 -1.81
C LYS A 74 -13.82 -5.76 -0.33
N GLU A 75 -12.65 -5.99 0.26
CA GLU A 75 -12.40 -5.78 1.68
C GLU A 75 -12.13 -4.32 2.06
N ILE A 76 -11.85 -3.46 1.07
CA ILE A 76 -11.62 -2.02 1.25
C ILE A 76 -12.08 -1.26 0.00
N GLU A 77 -12.53 -0.02 0.18
CA GLU A 77 -12.91 0.84 -0.93
C GLU A 77 -11.68 1.32 -1.71
N ILE A 78 -11.67 1.13 -3.03
CA ILE A 78 -10.55 1.48 -3.89
C ILE A 78 -10.85 2.80 -4.59
N LEU A 79 -10.02 3.81 -4.32
CA LEU A 79 -10.06 5.09 -5.01
C LEU A 79 -8.94 5.16 -6.04
N VAL A 80 -9.33 5.43 -7.29
CA VAL A 80 -8.37 5.63 -8.38
C VAL A 80 -8.10 7.12 -8.57
N LEU A 81 -6.86 7.56 -8.37
CA LEU A 81 -6.49 8.98 -8.43
C LEU A 81 -6.88 9.60 -9.77
N ASP A 82 -6.59 8.92 -10.87
CA ASP A 82 -6.92 9.37 -12.24
C ASP A 82 -8.43 9.53 -12.48
N GLU A 83 -9.29 8.93 -11.66
CA GLU A 83 -10.74 9.09 -11.75
C GLU A 83 -11.27 10.25 -10.89
N LEU A 84 -10.50 10.65 -9.89
CA LEU A 84 -10.82 11.75 -8.98
C LEU A 84 -10.35 13.10 -9.52
N ILE A 85 -9.24 13.11 -10.26
CA ILE A 85 -8.75 14.30 -10.96
C ILE A 85 -9.40 14.33 -12.34
N LYS A 86 -10.66 14.79 -12.43
CA LYS A 86 -11.17 15.32 -13.71
C LYS A 86 -10.80 16.80 -13.80
N PRO A 87 -10.42 17.29 -15.01
CA PRO A 87 -10.09 18.69 -15.23
C PRO A 87 -11.28 19.63 -15.00
#